data_AF-A0AAD8LWM5-F1
#
_entry.id   AF-A0AAD8LWM5-F1
#
_cell.length_a   1.000
_cell.length_b   1.000
_cell.length_c   1.000
_cell.angle_alpha   90.00
_cell.angle_beta   90.00
_cell.angle_gamma   90.00
#
_symmetry.space_group_name_H-M   'P 1'
#
loop_
_entity.id
_entity.type
_entity.pdbx_description
1 polymer ?
#
loop_
_entity_poly.entity_id
_entity_poly.type
_entity_poly.pdbx_seq_one_letter_code
_entity_poly.pdbx_strand_id
1 'polypeptide(L)'
;MDRDWLTADRRSKQFQNGVDELLLFAFENGIDENKISLPCVKCAHSKSWKARIVKDHLFLNGIDETYKCWIWHGESAGGSQSPEETVVPNLCIKSRWKQRMLMVMFR
;
A
#
# COMPACT_ATOMS: atom_id res chain seq x y z
N MET A 1 0.67 5.11 11.50
CA MET A 1 1.83 5.47 10.65
C MET A 1 1.46 6.67 9.81
N ASP A 2 2.26 7.72 9.88
CA ASP A 2 2.08 8.92 9.05
C ASP A 2 2.28 8.53 7.58
N ARG A 3 1.29 8.83 6.74
CA ARG A 3 1.30 8.45 5.32
C ARG A 3 1.89 9.54 4.42
N ASP A 4 2.50 10.56 5.01
CA ASP A 4 3.11 11.69 4.31
C ASP A 4 4.28 11.26 3.42
N TRP A 5 4.89 10.10 3.71
CA TRP A 5 5.92 9.53 2.85
C TRP A 5 5.41 9.12 1.46
N LEU A 6 4.09 8.89 1.29
CA LEU A 6 3.51 8.51 0.00
C LEU A 6 3.72 9.61 -1.05
N THR A 7 3.69 10.87 -0.63
CA THR A 7 3.89 12.07 -1.47
C THR A 7 5.33 12.60 -1.42
N ALA A 8 6.20 11.98 -0.61
CA ALA A 8 7.59 12.38 -0.51
C ALA A 8 8.37 12.07 -1.79
N ASP A 9 9.46 12.82 -2.02
CA ASP A 9 10.36 12.54 -3.15
C ASP A 9 10.88 11.10 -3.06
N ARG A 10 10.82 10.35 -4.16
CA ARG A 10 11.15 8.91 -4.20
C ARG A 10 12.61 8.60 -3.87
N ARG A 11 13.50 9.59 -3.98
CA ARG A 11 14.92 9.48 -3.62
C ARG A 11 15.16 9.88 -2.17
N SER A 12 14.18 10.51 -1.52
CA SER A 12 14.28 10.92 -0.12
C SER A 12 14.36 9.71 0.81
N LYS A 13 14.98 9.94 1.98
CA LYS A 13 15.04 8.95 3.05
C LYS A 13 13.65 8.69 3.64
N GLN A 14 12.76 9.69 3.62
CA GLN A 14 11.38 9.57 4.07
C GLN A 14 10.63 8.52 3.24
N PHE A 15 10.75 8.57 1.91
CA PHE A 15 10.14 7.57 1.04
C PHE A 15 10.76 6.17 1.24
N GLN A 16 12.09 6.08 1.36
CA GLN A 16 12.78 4.82 1.62
C GLN A 16 12.29 4.15 2.91
N ASN A 17 12.23 4.91 4.00
CA ASN A 17 11.76 4.43 5.31
C ASN A 17 10.29 3.98 5.23
N GLY A 18 9.42 4.76 4.57
CA GLY A 18 8.01 4.41 4.44
C GLY A 18 7.76 3.13 3.64
N VAL A 19 8.57 2.87 2.60
CA VAL A 19 8.53 1.60 1.86
C VAL A 19 8.97 0.43 2.75
N ASP A 20 10.03 0.61 3.54
CA ASP A 20 10.51 -0.44 4.44
C ASP A 20 9.50 -0.74 5.56
N GLU A 21 8.85 0.29 6.11
CA GLU A 21 7.75 0.16 7.07
C GLU A 21 6.54 -0.55 6.49
N LEU A 22 6.14 -0.23 5.26
CA LEU A 22 5.06 -0.95 4.56
C LEU A 22 5.37 -2.45 4.41
N LEU A 23 6.59 -2.78 3.99
CA LEU A 23 7.00 -4.17 3.80
C LEU A 23 7.07 -4.92 5.13
N LEU A 24 7.62 -4.28 6.17
CA LEU A 24 7.65 -4.83 7.52
C LEU A 24 6.24 -5.10 8.04
N PHE A 25 5.33 -4.13 7.91
CA PHE A 25 3.93 -4.29 8.29
C PHE A 25 3.27 -5.47 7.56
N ALA A 26 3.53 -5.63 6.26
CA ALA A 26 3.02 -6.77 5.51
C ALA A 26 3.51 -8.11 6.08
N PHE A 27 4.80 -8.21 6.44
CA PHE A 27 5.36 -9.44 7.02
C PHE A 27 4.82 -9.74 8.40
N GLU A 28 4.68 -8.73 9.25
CA GLU A 28 4.09 -8.87 10.58
C GLU A 28 2.63 -9.35 10.52
N ASN A 29 1.91 -9.00 9.45
CA ASN A 29 0.55 -9.46 9.17
C ASN A 29 0.49 -10.79 8.38
N GLY A 30 1.63 -11.50 8.24
CA GLY A 30 1.68 -12.84 7.65
C GLY A 30 1.70 -12.89 6.12
N ILE A 31 2.02 -11.78 5.44
CA ILE A 31 2.25 -11.79 3.99
C ILE A 31 3.60 -12.45 3.70
N ASP A 32 3.62 -13.36 2.72
CA ASP A 32 4.83 -14.02 2.23
C ASP A 32 5.77 -13.03 1.55
N GLU A 33 7.03 -12.97 2.00
CA GLU A 33 8.11 -12.15 1.43
C GLU A 33 8.34 -12.39 -0.06
N ASN A 34 7.91 -13.55 -0.58
CA ASN A 34 8.04 -13.92 -1.98
C ASN A 34 6.83 -13.53 -2.84
N LYS A 35 5.70 -13.17 -2.23
CA LYS A 35 4.42 -12.94 -2.90
C LYS A 35 3.71 -11.69 -2.38
N ILE A 36 4.40 -10.57 -2.42
CA ILE A 36 3.85 -9.27 -2.01
C ILE A 36 3.24 -8.58 -3.22
N SER A 37 2.00 -8.12 -3.07
CA SER A 37 1.31 -7.34 -4.10
C SER A 37 1.86 -5.91 -4.17
N LEU A 38 1.97 -5.34 -5.38
CA LEU A 38 2.60 -4.02 -5.60
C LEU A 38 1.61 -2.84 -5.54
N PRO A 39 1.76 -1.88 -4.60
CA PRO A 39 1.06 -0.60 -4.66
C PRO A 39 1.69 0.39 -5.66
N CYS A 40 2.26 -0.15 -6.74
CA CYS A 40 2.92 0.63 -7.79
C CYS A 40 1.87 1.23 -8.75
N VAL A 41 2.04 2.52 -9.07
CA VAL A 41 1.19 3.27 -10.00
C VAL A 41 1.04 2.57 -11.35
N LYS A 42 2.12 1.95 -11.86
CA LYS A 42 2.13 1.28 -13.16
C LYS A 42 1.63 -0.17 -13.11
N CYS A 43 1.98 -0.91 -12.07
CA CYS A 43 1.68 -2.34 -11.99
C CYS A 43 0.25 -2.63 -11.50
N ALA A 44 -0.31 -1.69 -10.75
CA ALA A 44 -1.68 -1.70 -10.26
C ALA A 44 -2.09 -3.04 -9.61
N HIS A 45 -1.24 -3.61 -8.76
CA HIS A 45 -1.45 -4.91 -8.08
C HIS A 45 -1.78 -6.11 -9.02
N SER A 46 -1.41 -6.06 -10.30
CA SER A 46 -1.67 -7.19 -11.24
C SER A 46 -0.80 -8.42 -10.99
N LYS A 47 0.29 -8.28 -10.23
CA LYS A 47 1.28 -9.32 -9.97
C LYS A 47 1.82 -9.16 -8.55
N SER A 48 2.16 -10.29 -7.94
CA SER A 48 2.92 -10.35 -6.71
C SER A 48 4.38 -10.70 -6.99
N TRP A 49 5.29 -10.15 -6.19
CA TRP A 49 6.73 -10.32 -6.37
C TRP A 49 7.42 -10.44 -5.01
N LYS A 50 8.70 -10.82 -5.05
CA LYS A 50 9.58 -10.79 -3.88
C LYS A 50 9.76 -9.36 -3.37
N ALA A 51 9.87 -9.19 -2.05
CA ALA A 51 10.09 -7.92 -1.37
C ALA A 51 11.13 -7.01 -2.03
N ARG A 52 12.28 -7.59 -2.42
CA ARG A 52 13.34 -6.87 -3.11
C ARG A 52 12.88 -6.25 -4.42
N ILE A 53 12.15 -7.02 -5.24
CA ILE A 53 11.62 -6.57 -6.53
C ILE A 53 10.54 -5.51 -6.32
N VAL A 54 9.72 -5.65 -5.27
CA VAL A 54 8.72 -4.66 -4.88
C VAL A 54 9.38 -3.32 -4.56
N LYS A 55 10.40 -3.35 -3.71
CA LYS A 55 11.16 -2.18 -3.31
C LYS A 55 11.76 -1.46 -4.53
N ASP A 56 12.42 -2.19 -5.43
CA ASP A 56 12.98 -1.63 -6.68
C ASP A 56 11.89 -0.99 -7.56
N HIS A 57 10.74 -1.66 -7.73
CA HIS A 57 9.63 -1.14 -8.52
C HIS A 57 9.03 0.14 -7.94
N LEU A 58 8.91 0.24 -6.61
CA LEU A 58 8.37 1.42 -5.93
C LEU A 58 9.31 2.62 -6.06
N PHE A 59 10.63 2.41 -5.98
CA PHE A 59 11.59 3.50 -6.25
C PHE A 59 11.55 3.98 -7.70
N LEU A 60 11.52 3.04 -8.66
CA LEU A 60 11.56 3.38 -10.09
C LEU A 60 10.27 4.01 -10.59
N ASN A 61 9.11 3.56 -10.10
CA ASN A 61 7.81 3.94 -10.66
C ASN A 61 6.94 4.76 -9.72
N GLY A 62 7.28 4.81 -8.44
CA GLY A 62 6.45 5.44 -7.41
C GLY A 62 5.35 4.53 -6.90
N ILE A 63 4.84 4.92 -5.75
CA ILE A 63 3.67 4.34 -5.10
C ILE A 63 2.43 5.14 -5.49
N ASP A 64 1.28 4.50 -5.52
CA ASP A 64 0.01 5.24 -5.61
C ASP A 64 -0.21 6.00 -4.31
N GLU A 65 -0.23 7.32 -4.37
CA GLU A 65 -0.45 8.21 -3.23
C GLU A 65 -1.84 8.02 -2.59
N THR A 66 -2.77 7.40 -3.32
CA THR A 66 -4.09 7.02 -2.80
C THR A 66 -4.07 5.72 -1.99
N TYR A 67 -2.92 5.02 -1.93
CA TYR A 67 -2.72 3.81 -1.13
C TYR A 67 -2.54 4.10 0.37
N LYS A 68 -3.49 4.85 0.94
CA LYS A 68 -3.50 5.19 2.37
C LYS A 68 -4.05 4.06 3.26
N CYS A 69 -4.58 3.00 2.65
CA CYS A 69 -5.10 1.84 3.37
C CYS A 69 -4.42 0.57 2.86
N TRP A 70 -3.75 -0.14 3.77
CA TRP A 70 -2.99 -1.37 3.55
C TRP A 70 -3.85 -2.61 3.77
N ILE A 71 -5.09 -2.59 3.29
CA ILE A 71 -6.06 -3.69 3.45
C ILE A 71 -5.54 -5.02 2.87
N TRP A 72 -4.69 -4.96 1.84
CA TRP A 72 -4.04 -6.12 1.23
C TRP A 72 -2.82 -6.64 2.02
N HIS A 73 -2.43 -5.91 3.06
CA HIS A 73 -1.31 -6.23 3.95
C HIS A 73 -1.78 -6.35 5.40
N GLY A 74 -3.08 -6.54 5.66
CA GLY A 74 -3.62 -6.83 6.99
C GLY A 74 -4.08 -5.61 7.80
N GLU A 75 -4.06 -4.40 7.25
CA GLU A 75 -4.64 -3.24 7.95
C GLU A 75 -6.16 -3.39 8.05
N SER A 76 -6.62 -3.63 9.28
CA SER A 76 -8.04 -3.62 9.60
C SER A 76 -8.62 -2.24 9.27
N ALA A 77 -9.72 -2.19 8.53
CA ALA A 77 -10.40 -0.94 8.14
C ALA A 77 -10.96 -0.11 9.32
N GLY A 78 -10.66 -0.50 10.57
CA GLY A 78 -11.13 0.13 11.81
C GLY A 78 -10.02 0.45 12.82
N GLY A 79 -8.78 0.67 12.38
CA GLY A 79 -7.69 1.11 13.26
C GLY A 79 -7.84 2.57 13.69
N SER A 80 -8.10 2.80 14.98
CA SER A 80 -8.48 4.05 15.64
C SER A 80 -7.37 5.12 15.72
N GLN A 81 -7.74 6.38 15.49
CA GLN A 81 -7.51 7.54 16.40
C GLN A 81 -8.21 8.82 15.88
N SER A 82 -9.06 9.42 16.73
CA SER A 82 -9.74 10.73 16.59
C SER A 82 -10.98 10.78 15.68
N PRO A 83 -11.90 11.77 15.83
CA PRO A 83 -13.25 11.80 15.23
C PRO A 83 -13.28 11.99 13.70
N GLU A 84 -12.17 11.68 13.02
CA GLU A 84 -12.03 11.62 11.57
C GLU A 84 -12.40 10.21 11.01
N GLU A 85 -13.20 9.45 11.76
CA GLU A 85 -13.73 8.13 11.36
C GLU A 85 -14.59 8.14 10.10
N THR A 86 -15.02 9.30 9.60
CA THR A 86 -15.74 9.39 8.32
C THR A 86 -14.79 9.50 7.12
N VAL A 87 -13.54 9.96 7.29
CA VAL A 87 -12.63 10.21 6.15
C VAL A 87 -11.83 8.96 5.79
N VAL A 88 -11.38 8.18 6.77
CA VAL A 88 -10.55 6.98 6.54
C VAL A 88 -11.30 5.87 5.78
N PRO A 89 -12.54 5.50 6.12
CA PRO A 89 -13.32 4.55 5.32
C PRO A 89 -13.59 5.09 3.92
N ASN A 90 -13.85 6.40 3.78
CA ASN A 90 -14.05 7.04 2.48
C ASN A 90 -12.79 7.07 1.61
N LEU A 91 -11.60 7.21 2.20
CA LEU A 91 -10.32 7.10 1.49
C LEU A 91 -10.07 5.67 1.00
N CYS A 92 -10.38 4.69 1.86
CA CYS A 92 -10.34 3.27 1.49
C CYS A 92 -11.34 2.96 0.35
N ILE A 93 -12.52 3.57 0.37
CA ILE A 93 -13.58 3.42 -0.65
C ILE A 93 -13.23 4.08 -1.98
N LYS A 94 -12.64 5.28 -1.96
CA LYS A 94 -12.28 6.05 -3.17
C LYS A 94 -10.96 5.64 -3.80
N SER A 95 -10.22 4.77 -3.14
CA SER A 95 -9.00 4.23 -3.71
C SER A 95 -9.29 3.56 -5.06
N ARG A 96 -8.44 3.84 -6.08
CA ARG A 96 -8.46 3.12 -7.36
C ARG A 96 -8.37 1.59 -7.16
N TRP A 97 -7.88 1.21 -5.98
CA TRP A 97 -7.70 -0.14 -5.47
C TRP A 97 -9.01 -0.88 -5.17
N LYS A 98 -10.05 -0.24 -4.61
CA LYS A 98 -11.33 -0.92 -4.30
C LYS A 98 -12.14 -1.25 -5.57
N GLN A 99 -12.04 -0.42 -6.61
CA GLN A 99 -12.69 -0.66 -7.91
C GLN A 99 -12.09 -1.87 -8.66
N ARG A 100 -10.78 -2.12 -8.51
CA ARG A 100 -10.14 -3.34 -9.05
C ARG A 100 -10.31 -4.58 -8.16
N MET A 101 -10.56 -4.41 -6.86
CA MET A 101 -10.95 -5.50 -5.96
C MET A 101 -12.20 -6.24 -6.48
N LEU A 102 -13.21 -5.50 -6.96
CA LEU A 102 -14.37 -6.10 -7.64
C LEU A 102 -14.02 -6.80 -8.97
N MET A 103 -13.00 -6.35 -9.70
CA MET A 103 -12.66 -6.98 -10.99
C MET A 103 -11.82 -8.25 -10.84
N VAL A 104 -11.03 -8.40 -9.77
CA VAL A 104 -10.16 -9.58 -9.54
C VAL A 104 -10.87 -10.66 -8.72
N MET A 105 -11.83 -10.31 -7.86
CA MET A 105 -12.59 -11.30 -7.07
C MET A 105 -13.75 -11.99 -7.82
N PHE A 106 -14.04 -11.59 -9.07
CA PHE A 106 -15.07 -12.19 -9.93
C PHE A 106 -14.47 -12.90 -11.16
N ARG A 107 -13.33 -13.58 -11.00
CA ARG A 107 -12.82 -14.57 -11.95
C ARG A 107 -12.71 -15.93 -11.32
#